data_AF-A0A8T6SI95-F1
#
_entry.id   AF-A0A8T6SI95-F1
#
_cell.length_a   1.000
_cell.length_b   1.000
_cell.length_c   1.000
_cell.angle_alpha   90.00
_cell.angle_beta   90.00
_cell.angle_gamma   90.00
#
_symmetry.space_group_name_H-M   'P 1'
#
loop_
_entity.id
_entity.type
_entity.pdbx_description
1 polymer ?
#
loop_
_entity_poly.entity_id
_entity_poly.type
_entity_poly.pdbx_seq_one_letter_code
_entity_poly.pdbx_strand_id
1 'polypeptide(L)'
;MIKEIKSRHGVKEWSSEAFRDFFINGYLEEAGAEPEIVEMGEKEIVFRAHNCVFLELAVKMPEMMCDVLHDAFHGGVCRAMGRKTKITRISCKGHGAPYCEHKCEWLNSPQ
;
A
#
# COMPACT_ATOMS: atom_id res chain seq x y z
N MET A 1 -9.41 9.69 3.35
CA MET A 1 -8.16 9.04 2.87
C MET A 1 -8.00 9.03 1.34
N ILE A 2 -8.01 7.93 0.56
CA ILE A 2 -7.60 7.98 -0.89
C ILE A 2 -8.35 9.01 -1.73
N LYS A 3 -9.68 9.12 -1.60
CA LYS A 3 -10.47 10.14 -2.32
C LYS A 3 -10.11 11.57 -1.92
N GLU A 4 -9.72 11.76 -0.66
CA GLU A 4 -9.31 13.04 -0.11
C GLU A 4 -7.88 13.40 -0.57
N ILE A 5 -6.94 12.45 -0.53
CA ILE A 5 -5.59 12.60 -1.11
C ILE A 5 -5.71 12.98 -2.59
N LYS A 6 -6.60 12.29 -3.32
CA LYS A 6 -6.91 12.59 -4.72
C LYS A 6 -7.38 14.04 -4.91
N SER A 7 -8.31 14.49 -4.08
CA SER A 7 -8.84 15.86 -4.13
C SER A 7 -7.81 16.92 -3.73
N ARG A 8 -7.03 16.67 -2.67
CA ARG A 8 -6.01 17.58 -2.12
C ARG A 8 -4.90 17.87 -3.13
N HIS A 9 -4.49 16.86 -3.89
CA HIS A 9 -3.36 16.95 -4.81
C HIS A 9 -3.78 16.99 -6.29
N GLY A 10 -5.08 17.09 -6.59
CA GLY A 10 -5.57 17.21 -7.97
C GLY A 10 -5.30 15.98 -8.85
N VAL A 11 -5.13 14.80 -8.26
CA VAL A 11 -4.87 13.55 -9.00
C VAL A 11 -6.12 13.19 -9.81
N LYS A 12 -6.03 13.18 -11.15
CA LYS A 12 -7.17 12.78 -12.00
C LYS A 12 -7.30 11.27 -12.09
N GLU A 13 -6.18 10.61 -12.38
CA GLU A 13 -6.00 9.16 -12.41
C GLU A 13 -4.73 8.80 -11.62
N TRP A 14 -4.75 7.65 -10.97
CA TRP A 14 -3.60 7.17 -10.21
C TRP A 14 -2.60 6.49 -11.15
N SER A 15 -1.44 7.12 -11.38
CA SER A 15 -0.26 6.49 -11.98
C SER A 15 0.65 5.90 -10.88
N SER A 16 1.70 5.19 -11.29
CA SER A 16 2.72 4.70 -10.35
C SER A 16 3.43 5.87 -9.65
N GLU A 17 3.74 6.95 -10.36
CA GLU A 17 4.34 8.16 -9.77
C GLU A 17 3.43 8.81 -8.72
N ALA A 18 2.15 9.02 -9.04
CA ALA A 18 1.20 9.60 -8.11
C ALA A 18 1.00 8.72 -6.86
N PHE A 19 1.02 7.39 -7.03
CA PHE A 19 0.94 6.45 -5.92
C PHE A 19 2.18 6.53 -5.02
N ARG A 20 3.38 6.55 -5.60
CA ARG A 20 4.63 6.76 -4.86
C ARG A 20 4.58 8.06 -4.05
N ASP A 21 4.28 9.17 -4.72
CA ASP A 21 4.45 10.50 -4.11
C ASP A 21 3.40 10.77 -3.03
N PHE A 22 2.14 10.43 -3.28
CA PHE A 22 1.05 10.84 -2.39
C PHE A 22 0.58 9.76 -1.42
N PHE A 23 0.71 8.49 -1.78
CA PHE A 23 0.33 7.40 -0.90
C PHE A 23 1.52 6.84 -0.12
N ILE A 24 2.60 6.43 -0.81
CA ILE A 24 3.74 5.80 -0.15
C ILE A 24 4.54 6.85 0.65
N ASN A 25 5.16 7.80 -0.03
CA ASN A 25 6.00 8.81 0.62
C ASN A 25 5.19 9.93 1.31
N GLY A 26 3.89 10.00 1.04
CA GLY A 26 2.98 10.93 1.69
C GLY A 26 2.26 10.27 2.85
N TYR A 27 1.13 9.63 2.54
CA TYR A 27 0.24 9.09 3.56
C TYR A 27 0.88 8.04 4.48
N LEU A 28 1.67 7.09 3.98
CA LEU A 28 2.25 6.06 4.85
C LEU A 28 3.27 6.65 5.82
N GLU A 29 4.12 7.58 5.37
CA GLU A 29 5.03 8.33 6.25
C GLU A 29 4.26 9.18 7.29
N GLU A 30 3.24 9.93 6.87
CA GLU A 30 2.36 10.70 7.77
C GLU A 30 1.67 9.79 8.81
N ALA A 31 1.38 8.53 8.44
CA ALA A 31 0.78 7.52 9.32
C ALA A 31 1.81 6.82 10.23
N GLY A 32 3.08 7.18 10.17
CA GLY A 32 4.16 6.65 11.00
C GLY A 32 4.81 5.37 10.45
N ALA A 33 4.54 5.00 9.20
CA ALA A 33 5.30 3.95 8.53
C ALA A 33 6.65 4.47 8.03
N GLU A 34 7.60 3.56 7.85
CA GLU A 34 8.93 3.85 7.29
C GLU A 34 9.07 3.15 5.93
N PRO A 35 8.51 3.74 4.84
CA PRO A 35 8.51 3.11 3.54
C PRO A 35 9.83 3.25 2.78
N GLU A 36 10.12 2.28 1.93
CA GLU A 36 11.22 2.27 0.96
C GLU A 36 10.67 1.77 -0.38
N ILE A 37 10.97 2.48 -1.47
CA ILE A 37 10.71 1.99 -2.83
C ILE A 37 11.84 1.05 -3.24
N VAL A 38 11.52 -0.23 -3.43
CA VAL A 38 12.47 -1.27 -3.85
C VAL A 38 12.60 -1.29 -5.37
N GLU A 39 11.47 -1.16 -6.07
CA GLU A 39 11.39 -1.18 -7.52
C GLU A 39 10.27 -0.26 -7.99
N MET A 40 10.49 0.43 -9.12
CA MET A 40 9.50 1.31 -9.73
C MET A 40 9.54 1.20 -11.26
N GLY A 41 8.38 0.92 -11.84
CA GLY A 41 8.13 1.00 -13.26
C GLY A 41 6.81 1.71 -13.56
N GLU A 42 6.45 1.80 -14.83
CA GLU A 42 5.20 2.44 -15.27
C GLU A 42 3.95 1.70 -14.76
N LYS A 43 4.03 0.37 -14.60
CA LYS A 43 2.89 -0.49 -14.26
C LYS A 43 3.07 -1.28 -12.97
N GLU A 44 4.19 -1.10 -12.28
CA GLU A 44 4.42 -1.77 -11.02
C GLU A 44 5.27 -0.94 -10.07
N ILE A 45 5.00 -1.09 -8.78
CA ILE A 45 5.84 -0.60 -7.69
C ILE A 45 5.98 -1.73 -6.68
N VAL A 46 7.20 -1.98 -6.24
CA VAL A 46 7.51 -2.79 -5.05
C VAL A 46 7.99 -1.84 -3.97
N PHE A 47 7.37 -1.91 -2.80
CA PHE A 47 7.76 -1.12 -1.65
C PHE A 47 7.77 -1.94 -0.38
N ARG A 48 8.62 -1.54 0.57
CA ARG A 48 8.72 -2.12 1.91
C ARG A 48 8.31 -1.08 2.93
N ALA A 49 7.75 -1.51 4.04
CA ALA A 49 7.72 -0.77 5.30
C ALA A 49 8.62 -1.49 6.30
N HIS A 50 9.67 -0.81 6.77
CA HIS A 50 10.65 -1.39 7.70
C HIS A 50 10.11 -1.55 9.13
N ASN A 51 9.10 -0.76 9.46
CA ASN A 51 8.34 -0.85 10.69
C ASN A 51 6.89 -1.34 10.44
N CYS A 52 6.17 -1.63 11.52
CA CYS A 52 4.74 -1.90 11.48
C CYS A 52 4.07 -1.04 12.55
N VAL A 53 3.21 -0.10 12.12
CA VAL A 53 2.51 0.85 13.01
C VAL A 53 1.67 0.14 14.08
N PHE A 54 1.24 -1.09 13.80
CA PHE A 54 0.48 -1.94 14.72
C PHE A 54 1.26 -3.18 15.17
N LEU A 55 2.59 -3.15 15.22
CA LEU A 55 3.43 -4.36 15.43
C LEU A 55 2.97 -5.20 16.63
N GLU A 56 2.73 -4.57 17.79
CA GLU A 56 2.33 -5.28 19.01
C GLU A 56 1.04 -6.09 18.82
N LEU A 57 0.04 -5.50 18.15
CA LEU A 57 -1.21 -6.19 17.83
C LEU A 57 -1.01 -7.22 16.72
N ALA A 58 -0.23 -6.86 15.69
CA ALA A 58 0.03 -7.70 14.54
C ALA A 58 0.73 -9.01 14.92
N VAL A 59 1.62 -9.02 15.91
CA VAL A 59 2.25 -10.26 16.40
C VAL A 59 1.36 -11.06 17.35
N LYS A 60 0.44 -10.40 18.09
CA LYS A 60 -0.48 -11.08 19.02
C LYS A 60 -1.66 -11.73 18.30
N MET A 61 -2.12 -11.14 17.20
CA MET A 61 -3.27 -11.59 16.42
C MET A 61 -3.03 -11.38 14.91
N PRO A 62 -2.06 -12.10 14.32
CA PRO A 62 -1.65 -11.88 12.94
C PRO A 62 -2.77 -12.16 11.93
N GLU A 63 -3.63 -13.15 12.15
CA GLU A 63 -4.75 -13.45 11.27
C GLU A 63 -5.73 -12.28 11.18
N MET A 64 -6.13 -11.70 12.31
CA MET A 64 -7.08 -10.58 12.33
C MET A 64 -6.43 -9.29 11.81
N MET A 65 -5.23 -8.97 12.28
CA MET A 65 -4.58 -7.70 11.97
C MET A 65 -4.00 -7.68 10.56
N CYS A 66 -3.35 -8.76 10.15
CA CYS A 66 -2.69 -8.84 8.86
C CYS A 66 -3.65 -9.41 7.81
N ASP A 67 -4.20 -10.61 8.03
CA ASP A 67 -4.88 -11.33 6.94
C ASP A 67 -6.30 -10.81 6.69
N VAL A 68 -6.92 -10.18 7.69
CA VAL A 68 -8.24 -9.55 7.54
C VAL A 68 -8.13 -8.03 7.40
N LEU A 69 -7.67 -7.32 8.43
CA LEU A 69 -7.76 -5.87 8.48
C LEU A 69 -6.84 -5.20 7.44
N HIS A 70 -5.58 -5.59 7.40
CA HIS A 70 -4.61 -5.01 6.48
C HIS A 70 -4.95 -5.34 5.01
N ASP A 71 -5.39 -6.56 4.72
CA ASP A 71 -5.80 -6.94 3.36
C ASP A 71 -7.08 -6.21 2.95
N ALA A 72 -8.03 -6.02 3.86
CA ALA A 72 -9.21 -5.18 3.63
C ALA A 72 -8.85 -3.70 3.39
N PHE A 73 -7.87 -3.17 4.12
CA PHE A 73 -7.35 -1.81 3.95
C PHE A 73 -6.78 -1.62 2.54
N HIS A 74 -5.82 -2.45 2.12
CA HIS A 74 -5.24 -2.35 0.77
C HIS A 74 -6.27 -2.64 -0.33
N GLY A 75 -7.22 -3.55 -0.11
CA GLY A 75 -8.36 -3.73 -0.99
C GLY A 75 -9.23 -2.47 -1.11
N GLY A 76 -9.43 -1.73 -0.01
CA GLY A 76 -10.10 -0.43 0.03
C GLY A 76 -9.33 0.63 -0.77
N VAL A 77 -8.01 0.66 -0.65
CA VAL A 77 -7.12 1.53 -1.43
C VAL A 77 -7.29 1.26 -2.93
N CYS A 78 -7.17 0.01 -3.37
CA CYS A 78 -7.35 -0.38 -4.78
C CYS A 78 -8.72 0.01 -5.32
N ARG A 79 -9.79 -0.20 -4.53
CA ARG A 79 -11.16 0.21 -4.91
C ARG A 79 -11.25 1.72 -5.10
N ALA A 80 -10.67 2.50 -4.20
CA ALA A 80 -10.71 3.96 -4.26
C ALA A 80 -9.83 4.53 -5.39
N MET A 81 -8.80 3.79 -5.83
CA MET A 81 -8.00 4.11 -7.01
C MET A 81 -8.70 3.74 -8.33
N GLY A 82 -9.89 3.13 -8.29
CA GLY A 82 -10.69 2.80 -9.48
C GLY A 82 -10.61 1.34 -9.94
N ARG A 83 -10.14 0.41 -9.08
CA ARG A 83 -10.05 -1.04 -9.35
C ARG A 83 -9.17 -1.44 -10.56
N LYS A 84 -8.40 -0.50 -11.10
CA LYS A 84 -7.37 -0.74 -12.11
C LYS A 84 -6.02 -1.09 -11.48
N THR A 85 -5.97 -1.30 -10.17
CA THR A 85 -4.76 -1.67 -9.43
C THR A 85 -5.01 -2.87 -8.54
N LYS A 86 -3.95 -3.65 -8.32
CA LYS A 86 -3.91 -4.75 -7.36
C LYS A 86 -2.71 -4.54 -6.46
N ILE A 87 -2.94 -4.52 -5.14
CA ILE A 87 -1.87 -4.56 -4.15
C ILE A 87 -1.83 -5.97 -3.56
N THR A 88 -0.66 -6.60 -3.64
CA THR A 88 -0.38 -7.91 -3.07
C THR A 88 0.67 -7.78 -1.98
N ARG A 89 0.42 -8.36 -0.81
CA ARG A 89 1.42 -8.48 0.25
C ARG A 89 2.36 -9.66 -0.06
N ILE A 90 3.65 -9.40 -0.11
CA ILE A 90 4.71 -10.39 -0.36
C ILE A 90 5.25 -10.93 0.97
N SER A 91 5.50 -10.06 1.94
CA SER A 91 5.99 -10.42 3.28
C SER A 91 5.32 -9.58 4.35
N CYS A 92 5.33 -10.06 5.60
CA CYS A 92 4.65 -9.39 6.70
C CYS A 92 5.42 -9.52 8.02
N LYS A 93 5.71 -8.37 8.63
CA LYS A 93 6.38 -8.30 9.94
C LYS A 93 5.54 -8.93 11.07
N GLY A 94 4.22 -8.84 10.99
CA GLY A 94 3.30 -9.51 11.93
C GLY A 94 3.38 -11.04 11.90
N HIS A 95 3.80 -11.60 10.76
CA HIS A 95 4.06 -13.03 10.56
C HIS A 95 5.56 -13.39 10.67
N GLY A 96 6.37 -12.53 11.27
CA GLY A 96 7.78 -12.80 11.58
C GLY A 96 8.79 -12.43 10.48
N ALA A 97 8.36 -11.83 9.37
CA ALA A 97 9.28 -11.31 8.36
C ALA A 97 10.05 -10.05 8.88
N PRO A 98 11.22 -9.70 8.32
CA PRO A 98 11.96 -8.52 8.73
C PRO A 98 11.22 -7.19 8.43
N TYR A 99 10.37 -7.18 7.41
CA TYR A 99 9.61 -6.01 6.93
C TYR A 99 8.25 -6.45 6.37
N CYS A 100 7.37 -5.48 6.12
CA CYS A 100 6.18 -5.71 5.29
C CYS A 100 6.51 -5.28 3.86
N GLU A 101 6.46 -6.21 2.91
CA GLU A 101 6.70 -5.92 1.49
C GLU A 101 5.40 -6.05 0.69
N HIS A 102 5.21 -5.14 -0.25
CA HIS A 102 4.01 -5.06 -1.09
C HIS A 102 4.40 -4.82 -2.54
N LYS A 103 3.63 -5.43 -3.43
CA LYS A 103 3.64 -5.15 -4.86
C LYS A 103 2.32 -4.51 -5.26
N CYS A 104 2.37 -3.30 -5.82
CA CYS A 104 1.23 -2.66 -6.47
C CYS A 104 1.37 -2.78 -7.99
N GLU A 105 0.36 -3.32 -8.67
CA GLU A 105 0.35 -3.54 -10.11
C GLU A 105 -0.82 -2.79 -10.74
N TRP A 106 -0.57 -2.11 -11.86
CA TRP A 106 -1.60 -1.48 -12.68
C TRP A 106 -2.08 -2.48 -13.73
N LEU A 107 -3.34 -2.89 -13.58
CA LEU A 107 -4.01 -3.81 -14.49
C LEU A 107 -4.43 -3.01 -15.72
N ASN A 108 -3.96 -3.41 -16.90
CA ASN A 108 -4.47 -2.87 -18.16
C ASN A 108 -6.01 -3.03 -18.16
N SER A 109 -6.75 -1.98 -18.50
CA SER A 109 -8.09 -2.19 -19.04
C SER A 109 -7.91 -2.94 -20.37
N PRO A 110 -8.73 -3.97 -20.69
CA PRO A 110 -8.72 -4.52 -22.04
C PRO A 110 -8.93 -3.36 -23.02
N GLN A 111 -8.10 -3.33 -24.05
CA GLN A 111 -8.21 -2.42 -25.20
C GLN A 111 -9.56 -2.60 -25.90
#